data_AF-A0A7K9JGC8-F1
#
_entry.id   AF-A0A7K9JGC8-F1
#
_cell.length_a   1.000
_cell.length_b   1.000
_cell.length_c   1.000
_cell.angle_alpha   90.00
_cell.angle_beta   90.00
_cell.angle_gamma   90.00
#
_symmetry.space_group_name_H-M   'P 1'
#
loop_
_entity.id
_entity.type
_entity.pdbx_description
1 polymer ?
#
loop_
_entity_poly.entity_id
_entity_poly.type
_entity_poly.pdbx_seq_one_letter_code
_entity_poly.pdbx_strand_id
1 'polypeptide(L)'
;MAEEELPGVLILDIGGTHGVLENLAALLKKHFHLITMKEFLGNKEEMSKKIQCIFVFECRPAIDRELLESLPNLKVIGNSGVGVDHLDLKMISSFGVKVTNTPHAVADPTADIGMALMLASARRLVEGNVLNFPG
;
A
#
# COMPACT_ATOMS: atom_id res chain seq x y z
N MET A 1 4.56 -0.95 34.91
CA MET A 1 4.16 -0.23 33.69
C MET A 1 4.75 -1.02 32.54
N ALA A 2 3.93 -1.78 31.82
CA ALA A 2 4.41 -2.50 30.64
C ALA A 2 4.72 -1.44 29.58
N GLU A 3 5.92 -1.45 29.01
CA GLU A 3 6.19 -0.76 27.75
C GLU A 3 5.15 -1.28 26.75
N GLU A 4 4.21 -0.43 26.33
CA GLU A 4 3.23 -0.80 25.31
C GLU A 4 3.99 -1.04 24.00
N GLU A 5 4.28 -2.32 23.73
CA GLU A 5 4.93 -2.77 22.51
C GLU A 5 4.07 -2.30 21.31
N LEU A 6 4.68 -1.50 20.42
CA LEU A 6 3.97 -0.92 19.27
C LEU A 6 3.38 -2.04 18.40
N PRO A 7 2.14 -1.87 17.88
CA PRO A 7 1.52 -2.87 17.02
C PRO A 7 2.36 -3.10 15.75
N GLY A 8 2.49 -4.37 15.35
CA GLY A 8 3.20 -4.75 14.13
C GLY A 8 2.39 -4.41 12.88
N VAL A 9 3.06 -3.79 11.89
CA VAL A 9 2.55 -3.57 10.54
C VAL A 9 3.38 -4.37 9.55
N LEU A 10 2.71 -5.24 8.79
CA LEU A 10 3.32 -6.00 7.70
C LEU A 10 3.31 -5.18 6.42
N ILE A 11 4.47 -5.06 5.78
CA ILE A 11 4.67 -4.42 4.48
C ILE A 11 5.44 -5.37 3.56
N LEU A 12 5.35 -5.16 2.24
CA LEU A 12 6.15 -5.94 1.29
C LEU A 12 7.65 -5.75 1.56
N ASP A 13 8.12 -4.52 1.39
CA ASP A 13 9.52 -4.11 1.56
C ASP A 13 9.57 -2.58 1.74
N ILE A 14 10.76 -2.05 2.03
CA ILE A 14 11.03 -0.60 2.09
C ILE A 14 11.92 -0.22 0.90
N GLY A 15 11.49 0.78 0.13
CA GLY A 15 12.20 1.25 -1.06
C GLY A 15 12.13 0.30 -2.26
N GLY A 16 13.02 0.49 -3.24
CA GLY A 16 13.04 -0.29 -4.48
C GLY A 16 11.83 0.00 -5.38
N THR A 17 11.55 -0.92 -6.32
CA THR A 17 10.50 -0.73 -7.34
C THR A 17 9.08 -0.86 -6.78
N HIS A 18 8.88 -1.69 -5.75
CA HIS A 18 7.54 -2.04 -5.25
C HIS A 18 7.39 -1.89 -3.72
N GLY A 19 8.42 -1.41 -3.03
CA GLY A 19 8.38 -1.22 -1.58
C GLY A 19 7.80 0.13 -1.20
N VAL A 20 7.44 0.25 0.07
CA VAL A 20 6.96 1.50 0.65
C VAL A 20 8.07 2.55 0.58
N LEU A 21 7.74 3.77 0.17
CA LEU A 21 8.69 4.87 0.11
C LEU A 21 9.37 5.12 1.47
N GLU A 22 10.66 5.43 1.46
CA GLU A 22 11.47 5.62 2.68
C GLU A 22 10.89 6.67 3.64
N ASN A 23 10.38 7.78 3.10
CA ASN A 23 9.72 8.82 3.89
C ASN A 23 8.44 8.31 4.56
N LEU A 24 7.65 7.50 3.87
CA LEU A 24 6.43 6.90 4.41
C LEU A 24 6.76 5.82 5.44
N ALA A 25 7.78 4.98 5.19
CA ALA A 25 8.27 4.01 6.16
C ALA A 25 8.76 4.70 7.45
N ALA A 26 9.46 5.83 7.34
CA ALA A 26 9.88 6.63 8.48
C ALA A 26 8.70 7.19 9.30
N LEU A 27 7.58 7.52 8.65
CA LEU A 27 6.35 7.93 9.32
C LEU A 27 5.67 6.75 10.04
N LEU A 28 5.56 5.60 9.37
CA LEU A 28 4.98 4.40 9.97
C LEU A 28 5.78 3.94 11.21
N LYS A 29 7.11 4.02 11.17
CA LYS A 29 8.00 3.65 12.29
C LYS A 29 7.76 4.45 13.58
N LYS A 30 7.11 5.61 13.50
CA LYS A 30 6.76 6.43 14.68
C LYS A 30 5.64 5.81 15.52
N HIS A 31 4.78 5.01 14.91
CA HIS A 31 3.55 4.51 15.51
C HIS A 31 3.42 2.98 15.43
N PHE A 32 4.23 2.32 14.61
CA PHE A 32 4.16 0.89 14.34
C PHE A 32 5.55 0.26 14.32
N HIS A 33 5.61 -1.01 14.69
CA HIS A 33 6.77 -1.84 14.40
C HIS A 33 6.65 -2.38 12.97
N LEU A 34 7.51 -1.92 12.06
CA LEU A 34 7.50 -2.36 10.66
C LEU A 34 8.13 -3.74 10.55
N ILE A 35 7.41 -4.66 9.91
CA ILE A 35 7.86 -5.99 9.59
C ILE A 35 7.75 -6.14 8.07
N THR A 36 8.86 -6.43 7.40
CA THR A 36 8.87 -6.74 5.97
C THR A 36 8.43 -8.17 5.72
N MET A 37 7.95 -8.48 4.51
CA MET A 37 7.63 -9.86 4.13
C MET A 37 8.84 -10.78 4.27
N LYS A 38 10.05 -10.27 4.02
CA LYS A 38 11.29 -11.04 4.19
C LYS A 38 11.52 -11.44 5.66
N GLU A 39 11.32 -10.51 6.59
CA GLU A 39 11.44 -10.77 8.03
C GLU A 39 10.33 -11.71 8.52
N PHE A 40 9.11 -11.51 8.04
CA PHE A 40 7.97 -12.37 8.36
C PHE A 40 8.21 -13.81 7.91
N LEU A 41 8.69 -14.04 6.68
CA LEU A 41 8.97 -15.38 6.18
C LEU A 41 10.18 -16.04 6.87
N GLY A 42 11.14 -15.24 7.37
CA GLY A 42 12.28 -15.73 8.12
C GLY A 42 11.95 -16.21 9.54
N ASN A 43 10.88 -15.69 10.16
CA ASN A 43 10.45 -16.06 11.51
C ASN A 43 8.91 -15.99 11.64
N LYS A 44 8.21 -16.84 10.89
CA LYS A 44 6.74 -16.81 10.77
C LYS A 44 6.05 -16.96 12.14
N GLU A 45 6.46 -17.93 12.96
CA GLU A 45 5.80 -18.24 14.23
C GLU A 45 5.80 -17.08 15.24
N GLU A 46 6.90 -16.34 15.34
CA GLU A 46 7.00 -15.21 16.26
C GLU A 46 6.31 -13.97 15.70
N MET A 47 6.56 -13.65 14.42
CA MET A 47 6.07 -12.43 13.79
C MET A 47 4.55 -12.44 13.60
N SER A 48 3.96 -13.60 13.30
CA SER A 48 2.52 -13.81 13.14
C SER A 48 1.69 -13.27 14.30
N LYS A 49 2.20 -13.35 15.54
CA LYS A 49 1.48 -12.91 16.73
C LYS A 49 1.56 -11.39 16.95
N LYS A 50 2.58 -10.73 16.40
CA LYS A 50 2.82 -9.28 16.59
C LYS A 50 2.10 -8.43 15.54
N ILE A 51 1.84 -9.00 14.36
CA ILE A 51 1.21 -8.31 13.24
C ILE A 51 -0.30 -8.10 13.52
N GLN A 52 -0.70 -6.83 13.55
CA GLN A 52 -2.10 -6.42 13.72
C GLN A 52 -2.65 -5.68 12.50
N CYS A 53 -1.75 -5.21 11.62
CA CYS A 53 -2.07 -4.46 10.43
C CYS A 53 -1.25 -4.97 9.23
N ILE A 54 -1.86 -5.00 8.05
CA ILE A 54 -1.12 -5.10 6.78
C ILE A 54 -1.28 -3.77 6.06
N PHE A 55 -0.17 -3.18 5.61
CA PHE A 55 -0.20 -2.01 4.75
C PHE A 55 0.12 -2.43 3.32
N VAL A 56 -0.88 -2.30 2.45
CA VAL A 56 -0.82 -2.68 1.04
C VAL A 56 -0.41 -1.46 0.22
N PHE A 57 0.73 -1.57 -0.46
CA PHE A 57 1.27 -0.55 -1.35
C PHE A 57 1.46 -1.19 -2.74
N GLU A 58 0.98 -0.52 -3.79
CA GLU A 58 0.98 -1.05 -5.17
C GLU A 58 0.39 -2.48 -5.28
N CYS A 59 -0.75 -2.72 -4.62
CA CYS A 59 -1.42 -4.03 -4.59
C CYS A 59 -0.55 -5.16 -3.97
N ARG A 60 0.44 -4.81 -3.14
CA ARG A 60 1.33 -5.77 -2.46
C ARG A 60 1.47 -5.49 -0.96
N PRO A 61 1.69 -6.52 -0.11
CA PRO A 61 1.70 -7.95 -0.46
C PRO A 61 0.31 -8.43 -0.89
N ALA A 62 0.27 -9.50 -1.69
CA ALA A 62 -1.00 -10.11 -2.09
C ALA A 62 -1.69 -10.69 -0.85
N ILE A 63 -2.99 -10.46 -0.73
CA ILE A 63 -3.79 -10.94 0.40
C ILE A 63 -4.50 -12.21 -0.02
N ASP A 64 -3.93 -13.34 0.37
CA ASP A 64 -4.52 -14.66 0.17
C ASP A 64 -4.94 -15.30 1.49
N ARG A 65 -5.62 -16.45 1.39
CA ARG A 65 -6.11 -17.17 2.56
C ARG A 65 -4.98 -17.63 3.47
N GLU A 66 -3.85 -18.10 2.92
CA GLU A 66 -2.74 -18.59 3.72
C GLU A 66 -2.14 -17.48 4.59
N LEU A 67 -1.99 -16.28 4.02
CA LEU A 67 -1.53 -15.12 4.75
C LEU A 67 -2.49 -14.77 5.89
N LEU A 68 -3.81 -14.72 5.64
CA LEU A 68 -4.80 -14.43 6.68
C LEU A 68 -4.81 -15.49 7.80
N GLU A 69 -4.75 -16.78 7.45
CA GLU A 69 -4.69 -17.87 8.43
C GLU A 69 -3.42 -17.80 9.29
N SER A 70 -2.32 -17.29 8.71
CA SER A 70 -1.07 -17.15 9.43
C SER A 70 -1.03 -15.96 10.40
N LEU A 71 -2.01 -15.05 10.38
CA LEU A 71 -2.00 -13.81 11.16
C LEU A 71 -3.20 -13.76 12.14
N PRO A 72 -3.14 -14.50 13.26
CA PRO A 72 -4.28 -14.66 14.17
C PRO A 72 -4.73 -13.36 14.85
N ASN A 73 -3.85 -12.36 14.93
CA ASN A 73 -4.11 -11.07 15.58
C ASN A 73 -4.37 -9.94 14.57
N LEU A 74 -4.54 -10.26 13.28
CA LEU A 74 -4.80 -9.27 12.24
C LEU A 74 -6.16 -8.60 12.45
N LYS A 75 -6.17 -7.26 12.46
CA LYS A 75 -7.37 -6.46 12.69
C LYS A 75 -7.77 -5.64 11.47
N VAL A 76 -6.79 -5.14 10.73
CA VAL A 76 -7.01 -4.17 9.65
C VAL A 76 -6.01 -4.36 8.50
N ILE A 77 -6.48 -4.11 7.28
CA ILE A 77 -5.67 -3.98 6.08
C ILE A 77 -5.87 -2.55 5.55
N GLY A 78 -4.79 -1.78 5.50
CA GLY A 78 -4.78 -0.45 4.92
C GLY A 78 -4.28 -0.48 3.48
N ASN A 79 -5.16 -0.23 2.52
CA ASN A 79 -4.83 -0.16 1.10
C ASN A 79 -4.45 1.26 0.67
N SER A 80 -3.24 1.42 0.15
CA SER A 80 -2.78 2.66 -0.48
C SER A 80 -3.29 2.75 -1.91
N GLY A 81 -4.55 3.17 -2.06
CA GLY A 81 -5.19 3.42 -3.34
C GLY A 81 -6.70 3.50 -3.21
N VAL A 82 -7.36 3.99 -4.27
CA VAL A 82 -8.84 4.03 -4.34
C VAL A 82 -9.37 2.63 -4.63
N GLY A 83 -8.81 1.96 -5.65
CA GLY A 83 -9.25 0.65 -6.12
C GLY A 83 -8.92 -0.48 -5.14
N VAL A 84 -9.88 -1.38 -4.96
CA VAL A 84 -9.77 -2.55 -4.06
C VAL A 84 -10.10 -3.87 -4.79
N ASP A 85 -10.16 -3.86 -6.12
CA ASP A 85 -10.54 -5.03 -6.95
C ASP A 85 -9.59 -6.23 -6.79
N HIS A 86 -8.35 -5.97 -6.39
CA HIS A 86 -7.33 -6.99 -6.11
C HIS A 86 -7.51 -7.64 -4.73
N LEU A 87 -8.44 -7.17 -3.90
CA LEU A 87 -8.74 -7.69 -2.56
C LEU A 87 -10.05 -8.46 -2.58
N ASP A 88 -10.02 -9.74 -2.19
CA ASP A 88 -11.25 -10.49 -1.93
C ASP A 88 -11.85 -10.05 -0.58
N LEU A 89 -12.68 -9.02 -0.63
CA LEU A 89 -13.30 -8.43 0.56
C LEU A 89 -14.19 -9.42 1.32
N LYS A 90 -14.79 -10.41 0.65
CA LYS A 90 -15.62 -11.43 1.31
C LYS A 90 -14.75 -12.38 2.10
N MET A 91 -13.65 -12.85 1.49
CA MET A 91 -12.67 -13.69 2.17
C MET A 91 -12.06 -12.94 3.35
N ILE A 92 -11.56 -11.71 3.17
CA ILE A 92 -10.98 -10.91 4.24
C ILE A 92 -11.99 -10.68 5.38
N SER A 93 -13.23 -10.33 5.06
CA SER A 93 -14.27 -10.12 6.07
C SER A 93 -14.61 -11.39 6.86
N SER A 94 -14.46 -12.59 6.26
CA SER A 94 -14.71 -13.85 6.97
C SER A 94 -13.72 -14.13 8.10
N PHE A 95 -12.52 -13.51 8.04
CA PHE A 95 -11.53 -13.51 9.12
C PHE A 95 -11.76 -12.41 10.16
N GLY A 96 -12.84 -11.61 10.04
CA GLY A 96 -13.11 -10.48 10.94
C GLY A 96 -12.20 -9.27 10.72
N VAL A 97 -11.46 -9.24 9.60
CA VAL A 97 -10.50 -8.19 9.27
C VAL A 97 -11.18 -7.06 8.52
N LYS A 98 -10.92 -5.81 8.90
CA LYS A 98 -11.43 -4.61 8.22
C LYS A 98 -10.48 -4.17 7.10
N VAL A 99 -11.02 -3.60 6.04
CA VAL A 99 -10.23 -3.01 4.95
C VAL A 99 -10.50 -1.51 4.90
N THR A 100 -9.44 -0.71 4.79
CA THR A 100 -9.52 0.74 4.53
C THR A 100 -8.79 1.07 3.23
N ASN A 101 -9.22 2.14 2.55
CA ASN A 101 -8.63 2.61 1.30
C ASN A 101 -8.53 4.15 1.32
N THR A 102 -8.06 4.77 0.22
CA THR A 102 -7.84 6.22 0.12
C THR A 102 -8.73 6.88 -0.95
N PRO A 103 -10.07 6.90 -0.80
CA PRO A 103 -11.03 7.16 -1.87
C PRO A 103 -10.95 8.55 -2.52
N HIS A 104 -10.37 9.55 -1.83
CA HIS A 104 -10.31 10.94 -2.31
C HIS A 104 -8.88 11.46 -2.54
N ALA A 105 -7.85 10.65 -2.25
CA ALA A 105 -6.46 11.14 -2.23
C ALA A 105 -5.91 11.52 -3.61
N VAL A 106 -6.57 11.09 -4.70
CA VAL A 106 -6.11 11.28 -6.08
C VAL A 106 -7.09 12.10 -6.92
N ALA A 107 -8.15 12.65 -6.33
CA ALA A 107 -9.19 13.38 -7.07
C ALA A 107 -8.62 14.62 -7.80
N ASP A 108 -7.98 15.53 -7.07
CA ASP A 108 -7.44 16.77 -7.64
C ASP A 108 -6.28 16.50 -8.62
N PRO A 109 -5.25 15.66 -8.28
CA PRO A 109 -4.19 15.34 -9.23
C PRO A 109 -4.70 14.70 -10.52
N THR A 110 -5.76 13.90 -10.43
CA THR A 110 -6.38 13.26 -11.60
C THR A 110 -7.12 14.29 -12.46
N ALA A 111 -7.82 15.25 -11.83
CA ALA A 111 -8.45 16.36 -12.55
C ALA A 111 -7.41 17.23 -13.28
N ASP A 112 -6.29 17.54 -12.62
CA ASP A 112 -5.19 18.32 -13.21
C ASP A 112 -4.59 17.62 -14.43
N ILE A 113 -4.30 16.31 -14.33
CA ILE A 113 -3.80 15.52 -15.45
C ILE A 113 -4.85 15.46 -16.57
N GLY A 114 -6.13 15.32 -16.23
CA GLY A 114 -7.24 15.35 -17.20
C GLY A 114 -7.26 16.66 -18.00
N MET A 115 -7.19 17.81 -17.33
CA MET A 115 -7.11 19.11 -17.97
C MET A 115 -5.84 19.26 -18.83
N ALA A 116 -4.69 18.81 -18.32
CA ALA A 116 -3.43 18.83 -19.06
C ALA A 116 -3.52 18.00 -20.35
N LEU A 117 -4.10 16.81 -20.30
CA LEU A 117 -4.30 15.93 -21.46
C LEU A 117 -5.27 16.55 -22.48
N MET A 118 -6.36 17.19 -22.03
CA MET A 118 -7.28 17.92 -22.91
C MET A 118 -6.57 19.04 -23.67
N LEU A 119 -5.77 19.85 -22.98
CA LEU A 119 -4.98 20.92 -23.61
C LEU A 119 -3.91 20.37 -24.55
N ALA A 120 -3.22 19.31 -24.14
CA ALA A 120 -2.20 18.64 -24.93
C ALA A 120 -2.75 18.09 -26.25
N SER A 121 -3.91 17.46 -26.20
CA SER A 121 -4.61 16.96 -27.39
C SER A 121 -5.09 18.12 -28.28
N ALA A 122 -5.79 19.11 -27.72
CA ALA A 122 -6.37 20.21 -28.48
C ALA A 122 -5.32 21.07 -29.22
N ARG A 123 -4.12 21.18 -28.66
CA ARG A 123 -3.03 22.01 -29.22
C ARG A 123 -1.89 21.20 -29.81
N ARG A 124 -2.04 19.87 -29.91
CA ARG A 124 -1.00 18.96 -30.40
C ARG A 124 0.35 19.19 -29.70
N LEU A 125 0.31 19.42 -28.38
CA LEU A 125 1.49 19.78 -27.59
C LEU A 125 2.54 18.68 -27.62
N VAL A 126 2.11 17.41 -27.62
CA VAL A 126 3.03 16.26 -27.65
C VAL A 126 3.81 16.25 -28.96
N GLU A 127 3.13 16.41 -30.10
CA GLU A 127 3.81 16.46 -31.40
C GLU A 127 4.63 17.75 -31.57
N GLY A 128 4.14 18.87 -31.08
CA GLY A 128 4.87 20.14 -31.07
C GLY A 128 6.16 20.07 -30.23
N ASN A 129 6.13 19.34 -29.12
CA ASN A 129 7.32 19.11 -28.29
C ASN A 129 8.36 18.23 -29.01
N VAL A 130 7.92 17.15 -29.65
CA VAL A 130 8.80 16.25 -30.41
C VAL A 130 9.43 16.94 -31.62
N LEU A 131 8.71 17.82 -32.30
CA LEU A 131 9.20 18.52 -33.49
C LEU A 131 10.18 19.66 -33.17
N ASN A 132 10.04 20.32 -32.02
CA ASN A 132 10.88 21.48 -31.65
C ASN A 132 12.15 21.10 -30.87
N PHE A 133 12.26 19.86 -30.41
CA PHE A 133 13.45 19.34 -29.74
C PHE A 133 13.81 17.96 -30.33
N PRO A 134 14.41 17.90 -31.53
CA PRO A 134 15.03 16.67 -31.99
C PRO A 134 16.23 16.38 -31.06
N GLY A 135 16.20 15.22 -30.41
CA GLY A 135 17.37 14.70 -29.69
C GLY A 135 18.53 14.40 -30.62
#